data_AF-A0A936HYX2-F1
#
_entry.id   AF-A0A936HYX2-F1
#
_cell.length_a   1.000
_cell.length_b   1.000
_cell.length_c   1.000
_cell.angle_alpha   90.00
_cell.angle_beta   90.00
_cell.angle_gamma   90.00
#
_symmetry.space_group_name_H-M   'P 1'
#
loop_
_entity.id
_entity.type
_entity.pdbx_description
1 polymer ?
#
loop_
_entity_poly.entity_id
_entity_poly.type
_entity_poly.pdbx_seq_one_letter_code
_entity_poly.pdbx_strand_id
1 'polypeptide(L)'
;MGSFRKRQAILIGLFSMFVANVNAAEPQAETCEQIRAQIKAQTGVLAAPDTHLLAKIGANSACRFTSAEAYRAAYGDKPLPKGDPSARHRKHHEDNDN
;
A
#
# COMPACT_ATOMS: atom_id res chain seq x y z
N MET A 1 27.96 70.98 -23.24
CA MET A 1 27.68 69.85 -24.15
C MET A 1 28.45 68.62 -23.67
N GLY A 2 27.81 67.45 -23.59
CA GLY A 2 28.46 66.19 -23.24
C GLY A 2 27.44 65.09 -22.96
N SER A 3 27.00 64.41 -24.01
CA SER A 3 25.97 63.36 -23.99
C SER A 3 26.50 62.02 -23.47
N PHE A 4 25.84 61.39 -22.49
CA PHE A 4 26.05 59.97 -22.13
C PHE A 4 24.74 59.27 -21.72
N ARG A 5 24.17 58.54 -22.69
CA ARG A 5 23.76 57.12 -22.69
C ARG A 5 23.19 56.45 -21.40
N LYS A 6 22.07 55.73 -21.64
CA LYS A 6 21.45 54.61 -20.88
C LYS A 6 20.46 55.09 -19.79
N ARG A 7 19.27 54.50 -19.60
CA ARG A 7 18.93 53.07 -19.62
C ARG A 7 17.49 52.79 -20.07
N GLN A 8 17.38 51.70 -20.82
CA GLN A 8 16.18 50.93 -21.12
C GLN A 8 15.45 50.45 -19.86
N ALA A 9 14.12 50.40 -19.92
CA ALA A 9 13.32 49.35 -19.28
C ALA A 9 11.95 49.28 -19.98
N ILE A 10 11.89 48.61 -21.14
CA ILE A 10 10.62 48.18 -21.73
C ILE A 10 10.20 46.92 -20.96
N LEU A 11 9.22 47.06 -20.09
CA LEU A 11 8.54 45.97 -19.41
C LEU A 11 7.64 45.24 -20.42
N ILE A 12 8.14 44.19 -21.06
CA ILE A 12 7.33 43.25 -21.83
C ILE A 12 6.83 42.19 -20.84
N GLY A 13 5.58 42.35 -20.40
CA GLY A 13 4.87 41.34 -19.62
C GLY A 13 4.60 40.10 -20.48
N LEU A 14 5.33 39.02 -20.21
CA LEU A 14 4.99 37.69 -20.70
C LEU A 14 3.97 37.08 -19.73
N PHE A 15 2.70 37.21 -20.09
CA PHE A 15 1.61 36.45 -19.49
C PHE A 15 1.81 34.97 -19.89
N SER A 16 2.56 34.23 -19.08
CA SER A 16 2.74 32.79 -19.25
C SER A 16 1.39 32.11 -19.09
N MET A 17 0.82 31.72 -20.23
CA MET A 17 -0.38 30.90 -20.35
C MET A 17 -0.11 29.57 -19.62
N PHE A 18 -0.63 29.44 -18.40
CA PHE A 18 -0.56 28.21 -17.63
C PHE A 18 -1.57 27.23 -18.22
N VAL A 19 -1.12 26.42 -19.19
CA VAL A 19 -1.94 25.32 -19.71
C VAL A 19 -1.91 24.23 -18.65
N ALA A 20 -2.92 24.23 -17.78
CA ALA A 20 -3.16 23.11 -16.89
C ALA A 20 -3.51 21.89 -17.76
N ASN A 21 -2.51 21.03 -17.99
CA ASN A 21 -2.73 19.68 -18.49
C ASN A 21 -3.54 18.94 -17.42
N VAL A 22 -4.86 18.97 -17.56
CA VAL A 22 -5.77 18.10 -16.83
C VAL A 22 -5.62 16.71 -17.47
N ASN A 23 -4.54 16.01 -17.14
CA ASN A 23 -4.50 14.57 -17.37
C ASN A 23 -5.61 13.98 -16.49
N ALA A 24 -6.70 13.56 -17.13
CA ALA A 24 -7.61 12.60 -16.55
C ALA A 24 -6.75 11.38 -16.19
N ALA A 25 -6.33 11.30 -14.93
CA ALA A 25 -5.61 10.16 -14.41
C ALA A 25 -6.58 8.98 -14.49
N GLU A 26 -6.44 8.16 -15.53
CA GLU A 26 -6.89 6.78 -15.45
C GLU A 26 -6.36 6.23 -14.11
N PRO A 27 -7.17 5.53 -13.32
CA PRO A 27 -6.69 4.93 -12.08
C PRO A 27 -5.57 3.98 -12.47
N GLN A 28 -4.33 4.43 -12.30
CA GLN A 28 -3.13 3.67 -12.60
C GLN A 28 -3.32 2.33 -11.91
N ALA A 29 -3.41 1.24 -12.69
CA ALA A 29 -3.55 -0.09 -12.12
C ALA A 29 -2.37 -0.29 -11.16
N GLU A 30 -2.65 -0.45 -9.87
CA GLU A 30 -1.60 -0.58 -8.87
C GLU A 30 -0.73 -1.79 -9.20
N THR A 31 0.59 -1.57 -9.22
CA THR A 31 1.55 -2.64 -9.50
C THR A 31 1.56 -3.66 -8.37
N CYS A 32 1.99 -4.89 -8.66
CA CYS A 32 2.15 -5.94 -7.65
C CYS A 32 2.94 -5.46 -6.42
N GLU A 33 4.01 -4.68 -6.62
CA GLU A 33 4.83 -4.14 -5.53
C GLU A 33 4.09 -3.11 -4.68
N GLN A 34 3.28 -2.26 -5.29
CA GLN A 34 2.43 -1.31 -4.57
C GLN A 34 1.40 -2.03 -3.70
N ILE A 35 0.79 -3.10 -4.24
CA ILE A 35 -0.15 -3.93 -3.48
C ILE A 35 0.58 -4.62 -2.31
N ARG A 36 1.77 -5.20 -2.52
CA ARG A 36 2.56 -5.77 -1.42
C ARG A 36 2.95 -4.73 -0.37
N ALA A 37 3.27 -3.51 -0.78
CA ALA A 37 3.57 -2.42 0.14
C ALA A 37 2.34 -2.07 0.99
N GLN A 38 1.14 -2.02 0.40
CA GLN A 38 -0.11 -1.81 1.14
C GLN A 38 -0.37 -2.94 2.14
N ILE A 39 -0.21 -4.20 1.71
CA ILE A 39 -0.36 -5.37 2.58
C ILE A 39 0.63 -5.31 3.76
N LYS A 40 1.88 -4.90 3.52
CA LYS A 40 2.91 -4.76 4.57
C LYS A 40 2.64 -3.59 5.51
N ALA A 41 2.06 -2.51 5.02
CA ALA A 41 1.69 -1.33 5.81
C ALA A 41 0.49 -1.61 6.73
N GLN A 42 -0.26 -2.69 6.47
CA GLN A 42 -1.37 -3.10 7.30
C GLN A 42 -0.87 -3.71 8.61
N THR A 43 -1.08 -2.95 9.69
CA THR A 43 -0.66 -3.30 11.05
C THR A 43 -1.88 -3.51 11.94
N GLY A 44 -1.76 -4.41 12.91
CA GLY A 44 -2.83 -4.73 13.85
C GLY A 44 -3.84 -5.71 13.26
N VAL A 45 -4.70 -6.23 14.12
CA VAL A 45 -5.78 -7.16 13.73
C VAL A 45 -7.00 -6.35 13.33
N LEU A 46 -7.50 -6.52 12.11
CA LEU A 46 -8.76 -5.89 11.71
C LEU A 46 -9.94 -6.64 12.34
N ALA A 47 -10.94 -5.88 12.81
CA ALA A 47 -12.18 -6.45 13.34
C ALA A 47 -13.08 -7.07 12.25
N ALA A 48 -12.92 -6.60 11.01
CA ALA A 48 -13.66 -7.08 9.84
C ALA A 48 -12.70 -7.17 8.63
N PRO A 49 -12.95 -8.09 7.68
CA PRO A 49 -12.08 -8.25 6.53
C PRO A 49 -12.07 -7.01 5.61
N ASP A 50 -10.89 -6.59 5.17
CA ASP A 50 -10.75 -5.57 4.12
C ASP A 50 -11.01 -6.21 2.75
N THR A 51 -12.27 -6.12 2.32
CA THR A 51 -12.74 -6.66 1.04
C THR A 51 -12.19 -5.89 -0.16
N HIS A 52 -11.81 -4.62 0.02
CA HIS A 52 -11.28 -3.79 -1.06
C HIS A 52 -9.86 -4.22 -1.41
N LEU A 53 -9.00 -4.43 -0.41
CA LEU A 53 -7.64 -4.91 -0.63
C LEU A 53 -7.65 -6.38 -1.12
N LEU A 54 -8.57 -7.21 -0.63
CA LEU A 54 -8.79 -8.55 -1.17
C LEU A 54 -9.21 -8.54 -2.65
N ALA A 55 -10.11 -7.63 -3.05
CA ALA A 55 -10.51 -7.50 -4.44
C ALA A 55 -9.33 -7.13 -5.35
N LYS A 56 -8.43 -6.25 -4.88
CA LYS A 56 -7.18 -5.90 -5.60
C LYS A 56 -6.27 -7.12 -5.78
N ILE A 57 -6.10 -7.94 -4.75
CA ILE A 57 -5.31 -9.19 -4.83
C ILE A 57 -5.92 -10.15 -5.85
N GLY A 58 -7.24 -10.32 -5.82
CA GLY A 58 -7.96 -11.19 -6.76
C GLY A 58 -7.86 -10.71 -8.21
N ALA A 59 -7.97 -9.40 -8.44
CA ALA A 59 -7.83 -8.78 -9.76
C ALA A 59 -6.39 -8.91 -10.32
N ASN A 60 -5.40 -9.12 -9.46
CA ASN A 60 -3.98 -9.21 -9.79
C ASN A 60 -3.42 -10.61 -9.55
N SER A 61 -4.14 -11.66 -9.98
CA SER A 61 -3.76 -13.06 -9.80
C SER A 61 -2.39 -13.42 -10.41
N ALA A 62 -1.95 -12.68 -11.42
CA ALA A 62 -0.61 -12.82 -12.02
C ALA A 62 0.54 -12.49 -11.05
N CYS A 63 0.30 -11.70 -10.01
CA CYS A 63 1.32 -11.28 -9.03
C CYS A 63 1.75 -12.37 -8.04
N ARG A 64 1.06 -13.53 -8.05
CA ARG A 64 1.35 -14.70 -7.19
C ARG A 64 1.47 -14.37 -5.70
N PHE A 65 0.52 -13.59 -5.18
CA PHE A 65 0.46 -13.31 -3.75
C PHE A 65 0.34 -14.61 -2.94
N THR A 66 1.08 -14.67 -1.83
CA THR A 66 1.06 -15.81 -0.91
C THR A 66 -0.22 -15.83 -0.09
N SER A 67 -0.55 -17.00 0.48
CA SER A 67 -1.67 -17.12 1.41
C SER A 67 -1.50 -16.23 2.65
N ALA A 68 -0.27 -16.00 3.09
CA ALA A 68 0.04 -15.09 4.19
C ALA A 68 -0.24 -13.62 3.83
N GLU A 69 0.10 -13.20 2.61
CA GLU A 69 -0.22 -11.86 2.10
C GLU A 69 -1.73 -11.68 1.94
N ALA A 70 -2.44 -12.66 1.39
CA ALA A 70 -3.90 -12.61 1.28
C ALA A 70 -4.59 -12.57 2.65
N TYR A 71 -4.10 -13.34 3.63
CA TYR A 71 -4.60 -13.29 5.00
C TYR A 71 -4.35 -11.92 5.63
N ARG A 72 -3.14 -11.37 5.48
CA ARG A 72 -2.80 -10.06 6.02
C ARG A 72 -3.59 -8.94 5.37
N ALA A 73 -3.83 -9.03 4.07
CA ALA A 73 -4.67 -8.10 3.35
C ALA A 73 -6.11 -8.10 3.89
N ALA A 74 -6.64 -9.28 4.21
CA ALA A 74 -7.98 -9.42 4.75
C ALA A 74 -8.07 -8.97 6.21
N TYR A 75 -7.21 -9.51 7.08
CA TYR A 75 -7.38 -9.48 8.53
C TYR A 75 -6.26 -8.74 9.27
N GLY A 76 -5.23 -8.27 8.56
CA GLY A 76 -4.05 -7.64 9.14
C GLY A 76 -3.12 -8.64 9.82
N ASP A 77 -2.58 -8.26 10.96
CA ASP A 77 -1.71 -9.13 11.74
C ASP A 77 -2.48 -10.34 12.28
N LYS A 78 -1.77 -11.48 12.38
CA LYS A 78 -2.33 -12.67 13.00
C LYS A 78 -2.40 -12.44 14.52
N PRO A 79 -3.57 -12.61 15.16
CA PRO A 79 -3.65 -12.49 16.61
C PRO A 79 -2.71 -13.50 17.26
N LEU A 80 -1.88 -13.03 18.21
CA LEU A 80 -1.07 -13.94 19.01
C LEU A 80 -2.02 -14.88 19.76
N PRO A 81 -1.77 -16.21 19.74
CA PRO A 81 -2.57 -17.11 20.55
C PRO A 81 -2.45 -16.66 22.00
N LYS A 82 -3.57 -16.26 22.60
CA LYS A 82 -3.64 -16.08 24.05
C LYS A 82 -3.26 -17.44 24.62
N GLY A 83 -2.09 -17.53 25.25
CA GLY A 83 -1.50 -18.80 25.64
C GLY A 83 -2.50 -19.58 26.48
N ASP A 84 -3.08 -20.62 25.88
CA ASP A 84 -3.92 -21.57 26.57
C ASP A 84 -2.98 -22.67 27.09
N PRO A 85 -2.76 -22.79 28.41
CA PRO A 85 -1.85 -23.80 28.97
C PRO A 85 -2.26 -25.23 28.59
N SER A 86 -3.53 -25.43 28.22
CA SER A 86 -4.16 -26.70 27.87
C SER A 86 -3.51 -27.41 26.67
N ALA A 87 -2.90 -26.67 25.73
CA ALA A 87 -2.26 -27.29 24.56
C ALA A 87 -0.97 -28.06 24.89
N ARG A 88 -0.39 -27.87 26.08
CA ARG A 88 0.82 -28.61 26.51
C ARG A 88 0.53 -30.01 27.05
N HIS A 89 -0.71 -30.32 27.41
CA HIS A 89 -1.02 -31.56 28.14
C HIS A 89 -1.31 -32.79 27.26
N ARG A 90 -1.42 -32.63 25.93
CA ARG A 90 -1.76 -33.74 25.03
C ARG A 90 -0.57 -34.55 24.49
N LYS A 91 0.64 -34.34 25.00
CA LYS A 91 1.85 -35.05 24.56
C LYS A 91 2.31 -36.19 25.49
N HIS A 92 1.50 -36.59 26.47
CA HIS A 92 1.94 -37.54 27.52
C HIS A 92 1.08 -38.80 27.62
N HIS A 93 0.40 -39.19 26.54
CA HIS A 93 -0.51 -40.34 26.53
C HIS A 93 -0.41 -41.19 25.26
N GLU A 94 0.82 -41.44 24.81
CA GLU A 94 1.09 -42.41 23.73
C GLU A 94 2.34 -43.24 24.09
N ASP A 95 2.43 -43.74 25.32
CA ASP A 95 3.50 -44.68 25.73
C ASP A 95 2.97 -45.69 26.77
N ASN A 96 1.77 -46.26 26.56
CA ASN A 96 1.43 -47.55 27.18
C ASN A 96 0.19 -48.13 26.51
N ASP A 97 0.36 -49.12 25.65
CA ASP A 97 -0.49 -50.31 25.67
C ASP A 97 0.30 -51.48 25.04
N ASN A 98 0.41 -52.53 25.85
CA ASN A 98 1.09 -53.80 25.64
C ASN A 98 0.18 -54.82 24.93
#